data_AF-A0A4V3K6L9-F1
#
_entry.id   AF-A0A4V3K6L9-F1
#
_cell.length_a   1.000
_cell.length_b   1.000
_cell.length_c   1.000
_cell.angle_alpha   90.00
_cell.angle_beta   90.00
_cell.angle_gamma   90.00
#
_symmetry.space_group_name_H-M   'P 1'
#
loop_
_entity.id
_entity.type
_entity.pdbx_description
1 polymer ?
#
loop_
_entity_poly.entity_id
_entity_poly.type
_entity_poly.pdbx_seq_one_letter_code
_entity_poly.pdbx_strand_id
1 'polypeptide(L)' 'MTLDDYNGFCASLPATTHVVQWGGAHVWKVGGKVFAIGGWNDGGQLFVTFKCSEMAYDVLKDQPGCRPAPYLAS' A
#
# COMPACT_ATOMS: atom_id res chain seq x y z
N MET A 1 -11.94 -0.80 -6.17
CA MET A 1 -10.72 0.00 -6.33
C MET A 1 -9.83 -0.69 -7.34
N THR A 2 -9.53 -0.02 -8.44
CA THR A 2 -8.59 -0.46 -9.48
C THR A 2 -7.17 0.01 -9.14
N LEU A 3 -6.17 -0.49 -9.87
CA LEU A 3 -4.79 0.01 -9.76
C LEU A 3 -4.70 1.50 -10.11
N ASP A 4 -5.49 1.95 -11.09
CA ASP A 4 -5.55 3.35 -11.50
C ASP A 4 -6.19 4.23 -10.42
N ASP A 5 -7.26 3.76 -9.77
CA ASP A 5 -7.87 4.47 -8.62
C ASP A 5 -6.85 4.66 -7.49
N TYR A 6 -6.11 3.59 -7.16
CA TYR A 6 -5.08 3.59 -6.12
C TYR A 6 -3.93 4.54 -6.45
N ASN A 7 -3.38 4.45 -7.67
CA ASN A 7 -2.27 5.30 -8.11
C ASN A 7 -2.71 6.77 -8.24
N GLY A 8 -3.93 7.02 -8.73
CA GLY A 8 -4.50 8.36 -8.80
C GLY A 8 -4.65 9.00 -7.43
N PHE A 9 -5.16 8.24 -6.44
CA PHE A 9 -5.23 8.73 -5.06
C PHE A 9 -3.85 9.05 -4.49
N CYS A 10 -2.88 8.13 -4.60
CA CYS A 10 -1.53 8.35 -4.06
C CYS A 10 -0.82 9.53 -4.74
N ALA A 11 -0.99 9.71 -6.06
CA ALA A 11 -0.44 10.81 -6.83
C ALA A 11 -1.00 12.18 -6.40
N SER A 12 -2.24 12.22 -5.90
CA SER A 12 -2.88 13.46 -5.45
C SER A 12 -2.31 14.01 -4.13
N LEU A 13 -1.59 13.19 -3.38
CA LEU A 13 -1.02 13.59 -2.09
C LEU A 13 0.27 14.42 -2.29
N PRO A 14 0.47 15.49 -1.49
CA PRO A 14 1.60 16.40 -1.65
C PRO A 14 2.94 15.71 -1.34
N ALA A 15 3.97 16.12 -2.07
CA ALA A 15 5.36 15.67 -1.86
C ALA A 15 5.55 14.15 -1.90
N THR A 16 4.72 13.43 -2.67
CA THR A 16 4.87 12.00 -2.89
C THR A 16 5.75 11.69 -4.10
N THR A 17 6.38 10.52 -4.07
CA THR A 17 7.10 9.95 -5.22
C THR A 17 6.66 8.52 -5.44
N HIS A 18 6.75 8.08 -6.70
CA HIS A 18 6.31 6.77 -7.14
C HIS A 18 7.45 6.04 -7.86
N VAL A 19 7.61 4.75 -7.57
CA VAL A 19 8.50 3.85 -8.29
C VAL A 19 7.86 2.47 -8.41
N VAL A 20 8.01 1.84 -9.57
CA VAL A 20 7.63 0.42 -9.75
C VAL A 20 8.87 -0.44 -9.48
N GLN A 21 8.81 -1.29 -8.47
CA GLN A 21 9.91 -2.16 -8.06
C GLN A 21 9.39 -3.47 -7.44
N TRP A 22 10.28 -4.38 -7.03
CA TRP A 22 9.91 -5.64 -6.35
C TRP A 22 8.86 -6.47 -7.11
N GLY A 23 9.14 -6.79 -8.38
CA GLY A 23 8.25 -7.64 -9.18
C GLY A 23 6.96 -6.94 -9.64
N GLY A 24 7.03 -5.64 -9.93
CA GLY A 24 5.88 -4.88 -10.46
C GLY A 24 5.05 -4.14 -9.41
N ALA A 25 5.46 -4.15 -8.14
CA ALA A 25 4.79 -3.40 -7.10
C ALA A 25 4.93 -1.88 -7.31
N HIS A 26 3.81 -1.18 -7.28
CA HIS A 26 3.74 0.28 -7.24
C HIS A 26 4.04 0.75 -5.82
N VAL A 27 5.21 1.34 -5.62
CA VAL A 27 5.71 1.77 -4.31
C VAL A 27 5.63 3.28 -4.19
N TRP A 28 4.82 3.75 -3.26
CA TRP A 28 4.60 5.16 -3.00
C TRP A 28 5.30 5.61 -1.72
N LYS A 29 6.00 6.75 -1.83
CA LYS A 29 6.83 7.32 -0.77
C LYS A 29 6.48 8.77 -0.51
N VAL A 30 6.68 9.24 0.73
CA VAL A 30 6.64 10.65 1.11
C VAL A 30 7.93 10.97 1.87
N GLY A 31 8.63 12.03 1.46
CA GLY A 31 9.96 12.33 2.02
C GLY A 31 10.94 11.16 1.96
N GLY A 32 10.88 10.34 0.89
CA GLY A 32 11.72 9.16 0.71
C GLY A 32 11.30 7.91 1.50
N LYS A 33 10.29 7.99 2.37
CA LYS A 33 9.79 6.86 3.18
C LYS A 33 8.54 6.24 2.57
N VAL A 34 8.47 4.91 2.48
CA VAL A 34 7.30 4.19 1.97
C VAL A 34 6.07 4.43 2.86
N PHE A 35 4.92 4.69 2.24
CA PHE A 35 3.63 4.76 2.95
C PHE A 35 2.57 3.81 2.37
N ALA A 36 2.65 3.46 1.08
CA ALA A 36 1.75 2.49 0.45
C ALA A 36 2.46 1.68 -0.64
N ILE A 37 2.03 0.43 -0.82
CA ILE A 37 2.50 -0.48 -1.87
C ILE A 37 1.30 -1.24 -2.43
N GLY A 38 1.17 -1.37 -3.75
CA GLY A 38 0.08 -2.12 -4.40
C GLY A 38 0.44 -2.70 -5.77
N GLY A 39 -0.45 -3.52 -6.35
CA GLY A 39 -0.44 -3.82 -7.79
C GLY A 39 0.46 -4.95 -8.30
N TRP A 40 1.10 -5.74 -7.42
CA TRP A 40 1.97 -6.85 -7.85
C TRP A 40 1.23 -8.18 -8.10
N ASN A 41 -0.10 -8.15 -8.16
CA ASN A 41 -0.93 -9.34 -8.29
C ASN A 41 -1.58 -9.41 -9.67
N ASP A 42 -0.86 -9.99 -10.63
CA ASP A 42 -1.28 -10.12 -12.03
C ASP A 42 -2.71 -10.68 -12.15
N GLY A 43 -3.64 -9.84 -12.63
CA GLY A 43 -5.03 -10.22 -12.93
C GLY A 43 -5.94 -10.46 -11.71
N GLY A 44 -5.48 -10.25 -10.48
CA GLY A 44 -6.27 -10.41 -9.26
C GLY A 44 -6.97 -9.13 -8.79
N GLN A 45 -7.80 -9.26 -7.75
CA GLN A 45 -8.34 -8.10 -7.02
C GLN A 45 -7.20 -7.32 -6.38
N LEU A 46 -7.13 -6.00 -6.57
CA LEU A 46 -6.07 -5.16 -6.00
C LEU A 46 -5.94 -5.35 -4.48
N PHE A 47 -4.71 -5.65 -4.02
CA PHE A 47 -4.32 -5.57 -2.62
C PHE A 47 -3.35 -4.41 -2.40
N VAL A 48 -3.48 -3.75 -1.26
CA VAL A 48 -2.63 -2.62 -0.87
C VAL A 48 -2.10 -2.84 0.54
N THR A 49 -0.78 -2.69 0.71
CA THR A 49 -0.13 -2.57 2.01
C THR A 49 0.08 -1.10 2.32
N PHE A 50 -0.27 -0.66 3.52
CA PHE A 50 -0.09 0.73 3.94
C PHE A 50 0.33 0.82 5.40
N LYS A 51 0.91 1.96 5.78
CA LYS A 51 1.25 2.25 7.18
C LYS A 51 0.01 2.70 7.95
N CYS A 52 -0.15 2.18 9.15
CA CYS A 52 -1.17 2.60 10.10
C CYS A 52 -0.55 2.80 11.48
N SER A 53 -1.28 3.41 12.42
CA SER A 53 -0.86 3.48 13.82
C SER A 53 -1.02 2.11 14.49
N GLU A 54 -0.33 1.88 15.62
CA GLU A 54 -0.50 0.65 16.42
C GLU A 54 -1.97 0.40 16.78
N MET A 55 -2.68 1.44 17.23
CA MET A 55 -4.10 1.35 17.53
C MET A 55 -4.94 0.93 16.32
N ALA A 56 -4.67 1.50 15.13
CA ALA A 56 -5.37 1.10 13.92
C ALA A 56 -5.01 -0.32 13.49
N TYR A 57 -3.75 -0.73 13.63
CA TYR A 57 -3.31 -2.09 13.36
C TYR A 57 -4.06 -3.11 14.24
N ASP A 58 -4.17 -2.85 15.54
CA ASP A 58 -4.89 -3.73 16.46
C ASP A 58 -6.37 -3.87 16.13
N VAL A 59 -7.00 -2.81 15.62
CA VAL A 59 -8.39 -2.84 15.16
C VAL A 59 -8.54 -3.57 13.82
N LEU A 60 -7.60 -3.37 12.89
CA LEU A 60 -7.73 -3.81 11.49
C LEU A 60 -7.23 -5.22 11.22
N LYS A 61 -6.21 -5.71 11.95
CA LYS A 61 -5.51 -6.96 11.59
C LYS A 61 -6.40 -8.19 11.48
N ASP A 62 -7.53 -8.20 12.19
CA ASP A 62 -8.49 -9.30 12.25
C ASP A 62 -9.81 -9.01 11.50
N GLN A 63 -9.93 -7.83 10.87
CA GLN A 63 -11.14 -7.48 10.10
C GLN A 63 -11.21 -8.26 8.78
N PRO A 64 -12.42 -8.62 8.30
CA PRO A 64 -12.59 -9.24 6.99
C PRO A 64 -11.89 -8.44 5.87
N GLY A 65 -11.03 -9.10 5.11
CA GLY A 65 -10.27 -8.47 4.02
C GLY A 65 -8.97 -7.78 4.43
N CYS A 66 -8.66 -7.72 5.74
CA CYS A 66 -7.41 -7.22 6.27
C CYS A 66 -6.54 -8.37 6.81
N ARG A 67 -5.23 -8.18 6.77
CA ARG A 67 -4.25 -9.09 7.36
C ARG A 67 -2.92 -8.36 7.60
N PRO A 68 -2.07 -8.84 8.53
CA PRO A 68 -0.71 -8.32 8.66
C PRO A 68 0.08 -8.40 7.35
N ALA A 69 0.86 -7.36 7.07
CA ALA A 69 1.68 -7.28 5.86
C ALA A 69 2.88 -8.24 5.97
N PRO A 70 3.02 -9.24 5.07
CA PRO A 70 4.16 -10.14 5.09
C PRO A 70 5.44 -9.36 4.85
N TYR A 71 6.49 -9.69 5.59
CA TYR A 71 7.83 -9.12 5.42
C TYR A 71 7.94 -7.59 5.62
N LEU A 72 6.89 -6.95 6.12
CA LEU A 72 6.81 -5.50 6.33
C LEU A 72 6.41 -5.14 7.77
N ALA A 73 6.45 -6.12 8.67
CA ALA A 73 6.22 -5.92 10.10
C ALA A 73 7.54 -5.60 10.82
N SER A 74 7.55 -4.46 11.50
CA SER A 74 8.43 -4.10 12.61
C SER A 74 7.59 -3.39 13.65
#